data_AF-A0A4Y9QEH2-F1
#
_entry.id   AF-A0A4Y9QEH2-F1
#
_cell.length_a   1.000
_cell.length_b   1.000
_cell.length_c   1.000
_cell.angle_alpha   90.00
_cell.angle_beta   90.00
_cell.angle_gamma   90.00
#
_symmetry.space_group_name_H-M   'P 1'
#
loop_
_entity.id
_entity.type
_entity.pdbx_description
1 polymer ?
#
loop_
_entity_poly.entity_id
_entity_poly.type
_entity_poly.pdbx_seq_one_letter_code
_entity_poly.pdbx_strand_id
1 'polypeptide(L)' 'MNMDKVVRQIVKALEAQGFDVIETKNGRLQVVDRDGDWIATFPMRFKAGTGLDNALAPLRRAGFRWPDS' A
#
# COMPACT_ATOMS: atom_id res chain seq x y z
N MET A 1 -15.38 4.67 -7.85
CA MET A 1 -15.26 3.67 -6.75
C MET A 1 -14.73 4.39 -5.51
N ASN A 2 -15.25 4.09 -4.30
CA ASN A 2 -14.78 4.75 -3.07
C ASN A 2 -13.72 3.88 -2.36
N MET A 3 -12.58 4.49 -2.02
CA MET A 3 -11.44 3.85 -1.34
C MET A 3 -11.73 3.65 0.15
N ASP A 4 -11.33 2.49 0.69
CA ASP A 4 -11.53 2.17 2.10
C ASP A 4 -10.73 3.14 3.00
N LYS A 5 -11.26 3.46 4.19
CA LYS A 5 -10.60 4.34 5.15
C LYS A 5 -9.24 3.78 5.56
N VAL A 6 -9.14 2.46 5.76
CA VAL A 6 -7.87 1.82 6.14
C VAL A 6 -6.83 1.92 5.03
N VAL A 7 -7.24 1.73 3.78
CA VAL A 7 -6.35 1.84 2.61
C VAL A 7 -5.85 3.26 2.49
N ARG A 8 -6.72 4.27 2.67
CA ARG A 8 -6.31 5.68 2.66
C ARG A 8 -5.28 5.99 3.75
N GLN A 9 -5.40 5.39 4.94
CA GLN A 9 -4.40 5.59 6.00
C GLN A 9 -3.06 4.93 5.66
N ILE A 10 -3.08 3.74 5.07
CA ILE A 10 -1.87 3.03 4.63
C ILE A 10 -1.16 3.80 3.51
N VAL A 11 -1.89 4.31 2.52
CA VAL A 11 -1.31 5.12 1.44
C VAL A 11 -0.59 6.34 2.02
N LYS A 12 -1.22 7.06 2.95
CA LYS A 12 -0.57 8.19 3.63
C LYS A 12 0.69 7.78 4.41
N ALA A 13 0.67 6.62 5.06
CA ALA A 13 1.83 6.12 5.79
C ALA A 13 2.97 5.71 4.83
N LEU A 14 2.63 5.12 3.69
CA LEU A 14 3.57 4.79 2.62
C LEU A 14 4.25 6.06 2.09
N GLU A 15 3.46 7.07 1.71
CA GLU A 15 3.96 8.36 1.24
C GLU A 15 4.85 9.04 2.30
N ALA A 16 4.44 9.03 3.57
CA ALA A 16 5.22 9.62 4.67
C ALA A 16 6.56 8.91 4.90
N GLN A 17 6.63 7.60 4.64
CA GLN A 17 7.85 6.80 4.75
C GLN A 17 8.70 6.83 3.46
N GLY A 18 8.27 7.56 2.44
CA GLY A 18 9.01 7.76 1.20
C GLY A 18 8.74 6.72 0.12
N PHE A 19 7.61 6.02 0.18
CA PHE A 19 7.14 5.19 -0.93
C PHE A 19 6.18 6.00 -1.80
N ASP A 20 6.26 5.80 -3.11
CA ASP A 20 5.30 6.41 -4.04
C ASP A 20 4.17 5.42 -4.35
N VAL A 21 2.94 5.93 -4.39
CA VAL A 21 1.73 5.13 -4.65
C VAL A 21 1.03 5.63 -5.90
N ILE A 22 0.94 4.78 -6.91
CA ILE A 22 0.34 5.09 -8.22
C ILE A 22 -0.98 4.34 -8.38
N GLU A 23 -2.06 5.06 -8.68
CA GLU A 23 -3.32 4.44 -9.10
C GLU A 23 -3.23 3.96 -10.56
N THR A 24 -3.42 2.65 -10.75
CA THR A 24 -3.46 2.03 -12.07
C THR A 24 -4.88 2.11 -12.65
N LYS A 25 -4.99 2.11 -13.99
CA LYS A 25 -6.26 2.12 -14.73
C LYS A 25 -7.23 0.99 -14.35
N ASN A 26 -6.73 -0.09 -13.74
CA ASN A 26 -7.50 -1.26 -13.33
C ASN A 26 -8.02 -1.16 -11.87
N GLY A 27 -7.90 0.00 -11.22
CA GLY A 27 -8.37 0.20 -9.83
C GLY A 27 -7.50 -0.49 -8.78
N ARG A 28 -6.19 -0.62 -9.05
CA ARG A 28 -5.18 -1.11 -8.11
C ARG A 28 -4.16 -0.02 -7.82
N LEU A 29 -3.58 -0.04 -6.63
CA LEU A 29 -2.50 0.83 -6.22
C LEU A 29 -1.17 0.11 -6.45
N GLN A 30 -0.25 0.73 -7.16
CA GLN A 30 1.10 0.25 -7.35
C GLN A 30 2.01 1.02 -6.39
N VAL A 31 2.80 0.31 -5.59
CA VAL A 31 3.76 0.92 -4.66
C VAL A 31 5.16 0.74 -5.22
N VAL A 32 5.89 1.85 -5.32
CA VAL A 32 7.29 1.88 -5.74
C VAL A 32 8.15 2.51 -4.65
N ASP A 33 9.43 2.19 -4.62
CA ASP A 33 10.39 2.90 -3.76
C ASP A 33 10.79 4.26 -4.35
N ARG A 34 11.68 4.97 -3.65
CA ARG A 34 12.21 6.27 -4.08
C ARG A 34 13.02 6.22 -5.37
N ASP A 35 13.57 5.06 -5.70
CA ASP A 35 14.36 4.84 -6.91
C ASP A 35 13.45 4.49 -8.10
N GLY A 36 12.15 4.30 -7.85
CA GLY A 36 11.14 3.96 -8.83
C GLY A 36 10.98 2.45 -9.04
N ASP A 37 11.64 1.63 -8.22
CA ASP A 37 11.54 0.18 -8.30
C ASP A 37 10.21 -0.30 -7.74
N TRP A 38 9.58 -1.21 -8.48
CA TRP A 38 8.30 -1.77 -8.09
C TRP A 38 8.44 -2.72 -6.90
N ILE A 39 7.68 -2.45 -5.84
CA ILE A 39 7.68 -3.29 -4.63
C ILE A 39 6.46 -4.21 -4.62
N ALA A 40 5.27 -3.65 -4.79
CA ALA A 40 4.03 -4.39 -4.62
C ALA A 40 2.84 -3.76 -5.36
N THR A 41 1.80 -4.56 -5.56
CA THR A 41 0.49 -4.08 -5.97
C THR A 41 -0.52 -4.32 -4.85
N PHE A 42 -1.31 -3.30 -4.56
CA PHE A 42 -2.32 -3.25 -3.52
C PHE A 42 -3.72 -3.11 -4.13
N PRO A 43 -4.74 -3.82 -3.63
CA PRO A 43 -6.12 -3.51 -3.96
C PRO A 43 -6.57 -2.22 -3.26
N MET A 44 -7.44 -1.44 -3.90
CA MET A 44 -8.05 -0.24 -3.32
C MET A 44 -9.06 -0.52 -2.19
N ARG A 45 -9.43 -1.79 -2.02
CA ARG A 45 -10.44 -2.23 -1.07
C ARG A 45 -10.07 -3.60 -0.54
N PHE A 46 -10.17 -3.78 0.76
CA PHE A 46 -10.09 -5.06 1.42
C PHE A 46 -11.47 -5.44 1.93
N LYS A 47 -11.91 -6.68 1.70
CA LYS A 47 -12.94 -7.28 2.55
C LYS A 47 -12.26 -7.65 3.87
N ALA A 48 -12.94 -7.45 5.00
CA ALA A 48 -12.41 -7.74 6.34
C ALA A 48 -11.68 -9.10 6.38
N GLY A 49 -10.41 -9.12 6.82
CA GLY A 49 -9.62 -10.36 6.96
C GLY A 49 -8.14 -10.27 6.56
N THR A 50 -7.52 -11.44 6.39
CA THR A 50 -6.08 -11.74 6.12
C THR A 50 -5.51 -11.18 4.82
N GLY A 51 -6.35 -10.61 3.95
CA GLY A 51 -5.88 -10.02 2.69
C GLY A 51 -4.91 -8.86 2.90
N LEU A 52 -5.09 -8.10 3.98
CA LEU A 52 -4.27 -6.92 4.27
C LEU A 52 -2.84 -7.29 4.67
N ASP A 53 -2.65 -8.25 5.59
CA ASP A 53 -1.32 -8.67 6.02
C ASP A 53 -0.49 -9.26 4.87
N ASN A 54 -1.12 -10.04 4.00
CA ASN A 54 -0.46 -10.58 2.80
C ASN A 54 -0.03 -9.47 1.84
N ALA A 55 -0.86 -8.43 1.68
CA ALA A 55 -0.53 -7.29 0.83
C ALA A 55 0.58 -6.43 1.46
N LEU A 56 0.62 -6.31 2.79
CA LEU A 56 1.65 -5.57 3.53
C LEU A 56 2.98 -6.32 3.66
N ALA A 57 3.00 -7.64 3.57
CA ALA A 57 4.21 -8.45 3.69
C ALA A 57 5.38 -8.00 2.78
N PRO A 58 5.19 -7.79 1.46
CA PRO A 58 6.27 -7.27 0.60
C PRO A 58 6.72 -5.86 1.00
N LEU A 59 5.79 -4.98 1.39
CA LEU A 59 6.10 -3.62 1.84
C LEU A 59 6.94 -3.64 3.13
N ARG A 60 6.57 -4.51 4.08
CA ARG A 60 7.34 -4.72 5.33
C ARG A 60 8.77 -5.18 5.05
N ARG A 61 8.98 -6.03 4.04
CA ARG A 61 10.32 -6.45 3.60
C ARG A 61 11.12 -5.30 2.98
N ALA A 62 10.43 -4.35 2.33
CA ALA A 62 11.03 -3.13 1.81
C ALA A 62 11.21 -2.03 2.87
N GLY A 63 10.92 -2.31 4.15
CA GLY A 63 11.13 -1.38 5.26
C GLY A 63 9.90 -0.60 5.70
N PHE A 64 8.73 -0.82 5.09
CA PHE A 64 7.48 -0.19 5.52
C PHE A 64 7.04 -0.64 6.92
N ARG A 65 6.69 0.29 7.79
CA ARG A 65 6.19 0.03 9.14
C ARG A 65 4.71 0.37 9.27
N TRP A 66 3.90 -0.60 9.68
CA TRP A 66 2.46 -0.44 9.88
C TRP A 66 1.87 -1.50 10.84
N PRO A 67 1.01 -1.11 11.81
CA PRO A 67 0.64 0.27 12.15
C PRO A 67 1.82 1.03 12.79
N ASP A 68 1.96 2.33 12.52
CA ASP A 68 2.92 3.18 13.23
C ASP A 68 2.63 3.04 14.73
N SER A 69 3.61 2.56 15.51
CA SER A 69 3.48 2.38 16.96
C SER A 69 3.59 3.70 17.69
#